data_AF-A0A6J1WXU8-F1
#
_entry.id   AF-A0A6J1WXU8-F1
#
_cell.length_a   1.000
_cell.length_b   1.000
_cell.length_c   1.000
_cell.angle_alpha   90.00
_cell.angle_beta   90.00
_cell.angle_gamma   90.00
#
_symmetry.space_group_name_H-M   'P 1'
#
loop_
_entity.id
_entity.type
_entity.pdbx_description
1 polymer ?
#
loop_
_entity_poly.entity_id
_entity_poly.type
_entity_poly.pdbx_seq_one_letter_code
_entity_poly.pdbx_strand_id
1 'polypeptide(L)'
;MRVHTCKYQLTEELRDNLTVSVMSFVPTLDDDGKPITCRAENPNVTTLFMETSWTISVVYPPVVKLRLGSSLAAGDIKEGDDVYFECHVRANPPARKLSWLHDTIFVLRRACNGPDGLDGHRVMGEAVIS
;
A
#
# COMPACT_ATOMS: atom_id res chain seq x y z
N MET A 1 22.21 1.17 25.87
CA MET A 1 22.05 0.33 24.67
C MET A 1 21.04 1.02 23.75
N ARG A 2 21.49 1.80 22.75
CA ARG A 2 20.59 2.43 21.77
C ARG A 2 20.24 1.36 20.74
N VAL A 3 18.97 0.95 20.70
CA VAL A 3 18.48 0.01 19.69
C VAL A 3 18.40 0.78 18.37
N HIS A 4 19.41 0.63 17.51
CA HIS A 4 19.25 1.01 16.10
C HIS A 4 18.30 -0.01 15.47
N THR A 5 17.08 0.41 15.21
CA THR A 5 16.13 -0.31 14.35
C THR A 5 16.74 -0.48 12.97
N CYS A 6 16.90 -1.72 12.47
CA CYS A 6 17.50 -1.99 11.15
C CYS A 6 16.73 -1.36 9.96
N LYS A 7 15.54 -0.81 10.19
CA LYS A 7 14.70 -0.17 9.16
C LYS A 7 15.13 1.26 8.83
N TYR A 8 15.78 1.97 9.76
CA TYR A 8 16.20 3.36 9.57
C TYR A 8 17.46 3.67 10.39
N GLN A 9 18.28 4.57 9.89
CA GLN A 9 19.46 5.07 10.60
C GLN A 9 19.13 6.45 11.17
N LEU A 10 19.38 6.64 12.47
CA LEU A 10 19.15 7.91 13.16
C LEU A 10 20.49 8.51 13.60
N THR A 11 20.74 9.75 13.23
CA THR A 11 21.95 10.49 13.65
C THR A 11 21.55 11.81 14.30
N GLU A 12 22.17 12.11 15.44
CA GLU A 12 21.99 13.37 16.16
C GLU A 12 23.18 14.29 15.85
N GLU A 13 22.90 15.51 15.40
CA GLU A 13 23.89 16.53 15.11
C GLU A 13 23.59 17.79 15.94
N LEU A 14 24.61 18.33 16.60
CA LEU A 14 24.53 19.62 17.24
C LEU A 14 25.08 20.68 16.27
N ARG A 15 24.22 21.56 15.77
CA ARG A 15 24.62 22.68 14.91
C ARG A 15 24.46 23.97 15.69
N ASP A 16 25.56 24.46 16.23
CA ASP A 16 25.60 25.60 17.16
C ASP A 16 24.65 25.38 18.37
N ASN A 17 23.54 26.09 18.41
CA ASN A 17 22.50 26.01 19.44
C ASN A 17 21.26 25.19 19.01
N LEU A 18 21.36 24.46 17.90
CA LEU A 18 20.29 23.66 17.33
C LEU A 18 20.61 22.16 17.47
N THR A 19 19.68 21.43 18.09
CA THR A 19 19.70 19.96 18.07
C THR A 19 18.97 19.48 16.81
N VAL A 20 19.69 18.82 15.91
CA VAL A 20 19.15 18.26 14.67
C VAL A 20 19.17 16.74 14.78
N SER A 21 18.05 16.09 14.46
CA SER A 21 17.98 14.65 14.31
C SER A 21 17.70 14.31 12.85
N VAL A 22 18.56 13.50 12.26
CA VAL A 22 18.47 13.09 10.85
C VAL A 22 18.11 11.60 10.80
N MET A 23 16.98 11.28 10.16
CA MET A 23 16.54 9.91 9.93
C MET A 23 16.70 9.54 8.45
N SER A 24 17.55 8.56 8.18
CA SER A 24 17.71 7.97 6.84
C SER A 24 16.95 6.65 6.75
N PHE A 25 16.09 6.50 5.75
CA PHE A 25 15.33 5.28 5.51
C PHE A 25 15.06 5.09 4.02
N VAL A 26 14.89 3.84 3.59
CA VAL A 26 14.49 3.50 2.22
C VAL A 26 13.00 3.11 2.25
N PRO A 27 12.08 3.93 1.69
CA PRO A 27 10.66 3.64 1.70
C PRO A 27 10.33 2.40 0.86
N THR A 28 9.33 1.65 1.32
CA THR A 28 8.70 0.55 0.57
C THR A 28 7.26 0.88 0.22
N LEU A 29 6.63 0.08 -0.66
CA LEU A 29 5.21 0.23 -0.99
C LEU A 29 4.28 0.10 0.23
N ASP A 30 4.73 -0.57 1.30
CA ASP A 30 3.97 -0.68 2.54
C ASP A 30 4.10 0.57 3.43
N ASP A 31 4.97 1.51 3.09
CA ASP A 31 5.14 2.79 3.80
C ASP A 31 4.33 3.93 3.18
N ASP A 32 3.74 3.71 2.00
CA ASP A 32 2.84 4.66 1.35
C ASP A 32 1.62 4.99 2.23
N GLY A 33 1.31 6.28 2.36
CA GLY A 33 0.22 6.77 3.19
C GLY A 33 0.48 6.72 4.71
N LYS A 34 1.65 6.23 5.16
CA LYS A 34 2.00 6.22 6.59
C LYS A 34 2.58 7.57 7.04
N PRO A 35 2.32 8.00 8.29
CA PRO A 35 2.91 9.20 8.84
C PRO A 35 4.36 8.98 9.29
N ILE A 36 5.20 9.99 9.08
CA ILE A 36 6.46 10.21 9.79
C ILE A 36 6.25 11.35 10.77
N THR A 37 6.60 11.13 12.03
CA THR A 37 6.48 12.13 13.09
C THR A 37 7.85 12.50 13.62
N CYS A 38 8.17 13.79 13.62
CA CYS A 38 9.29 14.35 14.35
C CYS A 38 8.77 14.87 15.69
N ARG A 39 9.30 14.35 16.80
CA ARG A 39 8.90 14.70 18.16
C ARG A 39 10.09 15.22 18.95
N ALA A 40 9.94 16.41 19.52
CA ALA A 40 10.89 17.04 20.43
C ALA A 40 10.37 16.96 21.86
N GLU A 41 11.20 16.42 22.75
CA GLU A 41 10.87 16.19 24.17
C GLU A 41 11.94 16.84 25.05
N ASN A 42 11.51 17.45 26.15
CA ASN A 42 12.42 17.95 27.18
C ASN A 42 12.43 16.94 28.34
N PRO A 43 13.57 16.28 28.65
CA PRO A 43 13.64 15.29 29.72
C PRO A 43 13.20 15.82 31.10
N ASN A 44 13.35 17.14 31.34
CA ASN A 44 12.97 17.78 32.59
C ASN A 44 11.48 18.15 32.67
N VAL A 45 10.74 18.03 31.57
CA VAL A 45 9.29 18.31 31.49
C VAL A 45 8.61 17.16 30.76
N THR A 46 8.34 16.08 31.48
CA THR A 46 7.89 14.79 30.93
C THR A 46 6.45 14.80 30.37
N THR A 47 5.67 15.85 30.64
CA THR A 47 4.27 15.95 30.20
C THR A 47 4.08 16.76 28.92
N LEU A 48 5.11 17.45 28.44
CA LEU A 48 5.03 18.33 27.28
C LEU A 48 6.00 17.88 26.19
N PHE A 49 5.52 17.93 24.95
CA PHE A 49 6.30 17.66 23.76
C PHE A 49 5.76 18.50 22.61
N MET A 50 6.62 18.76 21.63
CA MET A 50 6.20 19.33 20.35
C MET A 50 6.40 18.29 19.27
N GLU A 51 5.42 18.14 18.39
CA GLU A 51 5.52 17.22 17.27
C GLU A 51 5.03 17.84 15.98
N THR A 52 5.59 17.36 14.88
CA THR A 52 5.12 17.66 13.54
C THR A 52 5.13 16.35 12.75
N SER A 53 4.12 16.16 11.92
CA SER A 53 3.94 14.91 11.17
C SER A 53 3.71 15.20 9.69
N TRP A 54 4.26 14.32 8.86
CA TRP A 54 4.07 14.34 7.41
C TRP A 54 3.69 12.95 6.92
N THR A 55 2.75 12.87 5.99
CA THR A 55 2.38 11.61 5.34
C THR A 55 3.32 11.35 4.15
N ILE A 56 3.91 10.15 4.09
CA ILE A 56 4.75 9.76 2.96
C ILE A 56 3.86 9.40 1.77
N SER A 57 4.21 9.89 0.58
CA SER A 57 3.67 9.43 -0.70
C SER A 57 4.77 8.71 -1.47
N VAL A 58 4.66 7.38 -1.57
CA VAL A 58 5.63 6.53 -2.27
C VAL A 58 5.07 6.18 -3.64
N VAL A 59 5.81 6.47 -4.70
CA VAL A 59 5.42 6.14 -6.07
C VAL A 59 5.90 4.73 -6.42
N TYR A 60 5.01 3.87 -6.91
CA TYR A 60 5.33 2.48 -7.25
C TYR A 60 4.42 1.96 -8.38
N PRO A 61 4.91 0.99 -9.19
CA PRO A 61 4.10 0.38 -10.24
C PRO A 61 2.93 -0.44 -9.65
N PRO A 62 1.84 -0.66 -10.41
CA PRO A 62 0.69 -1.42 -9.93
C PRO A 62 1.06 -2.83 -9.47
N VAL A 63 0.66 -3.16 -8.24
CA VAL A 63 0.75 -4.50 -7.66
C VAL A 63 -0.64 -5.12 -7.66
N VAL A 64 -0.78 -6.27 -8.32
CA VAL A 64 -2.06 -6.95 -8.51
C VAL A 64 -2.10 -8.23 -7.68
N LYS A 65 -3.18 -8.43 -6.92
CA LYS A 65 -3.46 -9.67 -6.20
C LYS A 65 -4.82 -10.21 -6.62
N LEU A 66 -4.80 -11.45 -7.09
CA LEU A 66 -6.00 -12.17 -7.48
C LEU A 66 -6.48 -13.07 -6.35
N ARG A 67 -7.78 -13.06 -6.09
CA ARG A 67 -8.43 -13.94 -5.13
C ARG A 67 -9.74 -14.47 -5.70
N LEU A 68 -10.12 -15.67 -5.28
CA LEU A 68 -11.46 -16.17 -5.52
C LEU A 68 -12.47 -15.26 -4.79
N GLY A 69 -13.67 -15.12 -5.34
CA GLY A 69 -14.75 -14.40 -4.70
C GLY A 69 -14.92 -14.78 -3.23
N SER A 70 -15.10 -13.79 -2.36
CA SER A 70 -15.17 -13.98 -0.90
C SER A 70 -16.28 -14.96 -0.46
N SER A 71 -17.30 -15.18 -1.30
CA SER A 71 -18.40 -16.12 -1.06
C SER A 71 -18.15 -17.52 -1.63
N LEU A 72 -17.01 -17.76 -2.29
CA LEU A 72 -16.69 -19.02 -2.95
C LEU A 72 -15.61 -19.77 -2.17
N ALA A 73 -15.81 -21.06 -1.95
CA ALA A 73 -14.83 -21.94 -1.34
C ALA A 73 -14.23 -22.84 -2.42
N ALA A 74 -12.90 -22.77 -2.64
CA ALA A 74 -12.23 -23.48 -3.73
C ALA A 74 -12.47 -25.00 -3.75
N GLY A 75 -12.73 -25.62 -2.59
CA GLY A 75 -13.00 -27.06 -2.48
C GLY A 75 -14.44 -27.47 -2.82
N ASP A 76 -15.36 -26.52 -2.92
CA ASP A 76 -16.80 -26.80 -3.11
C ASP A 76 -17.30 -26.46 -4.52
N ILE A 77 -16.40 -25.99 -5.40
CA ILE A 77 -16.73 -25.58 -6.76
C ILE A 77 -16.90 -26.80 -7.67
N LYS A 78 -17.98 -26.83 -8.44
CA LYS A 78 -18.32 -27.91 -9.38
C LYS A 78 -18.66 -27.36 -10.76
N GLU A 79 -18.69 -28.24 -11.75
CA GLU A 79 -19.17 -27.92 -13.10
C GLU A 79 -20.60 -27.36 -13.03
N GLY A 80 -20.82 -26.23 -13.72
CA GLY A 80 -22.10 -25.51 -13.68
C GLY A 80 -22.22 -24.48 -12.57
N ASP A 81 -21.25 -24.36 -11.66
CA ASP A 81 -21.22 -23.27 -10.68
C ASP A 81 -20.68 -21.96 -11.30
N ASP A 82 -21.34 -20.86 -10.95
CA ASP A 82 -20.87 -19.52 -11.30
C ASP A 82 -19.70 -19.12 -10.41
N VAL A 83 -18.55 -18.79 -11.01
CA VAL A 83 -17.38 -18.33 -10.28
C VAL A 83 -17.02 -16.90 -10.67
N TYR A 84 -16.38 -16.21 -9.73
CA TYR A 84 -15.85 -14.89 -10.00
C TYR A 84 -14.57 -14.68 -9.21
N PHE A 85 -13.73 -13.82 -9.75
CA PHE A 85 -12.46 -13.45 -9.15
C PHE A 85 -12.46 -11.99 -8.77
N GLU A 86 -11.82 -11.71 -7.65
CA GLU A 86 -11.55 -10.38 -7.14
C GLU A 86 -10.11 -10.00 -7.46
N CYS A 87 -9.96 -8.88 -8.15
CA CYS A 87 -8.68 -8.27 -8.40
C CYS A 87 -8.49 -7.07 -7.47
N HIS A 88 -7.46 -7.15 -6.62
CA HIS A 88 -7.02 -6.05 -5.77
C HIS A 88 -5.80 -5.41 -6.39
N VAL A 89 -5.92 -4.14 -6.78
CA VAL A 89 -4.83 -3.35 -7.35
C VAL A 89 -4.39 -2.30 -6.34
N ARG A 90 -3.08 -2.25 -6.05
CA ARG A 90 -2.44 -1.15 -5.32
C ARG A 90 -1.50 -0.42 -6.26
N ALA A 91 -1.66 0.89 -6.43
CA ALA A 91 -0.82 1.68 -7.32
C ALA A 91 -0.80 3.16 -6.93
N ASN A 92 0.39 3.76 -6.93
CA ASN A 92 0.54 5.22 -6.82
C ASN A 92 1.47 5.71 -7.96
N PRO A 93 0.96 6.46 -8.96
CA PRO A 93 -0.42 6.94 -9.09
C PRO A 93 -1.42 5.84 -9.47
N PRO A 94 -2.75 6.09 -9.35
CA PRO A 94 -3.76 5.09 -9.62
C PRO A 94 -3.71 4.49 -11.03
N ALA A 95 -3.88 3.18 -11.12
CA ALA A 95 -3.91 2.46 -12.40
C ALA A 95 -5.17 2.81 -13.21
N ARG A 96 -5.04 2.91 -14.55
CA ARG A 96 -6.11 3.37 -15.45
C ARG A 96 -6.76 2.27 -16.29
N LYS A 97 -6.08 1.13 -16.46
CA LYS A 97 -6.52 0.02 -17.31
C LYS A 97 -6.36 -1.29 -16.56
N LEU A 98 -7.39 -2.12 -16.58
CA LEU A 98 -7.36 -3.51 -16.09
C LEU A 98 -7.81 -4.44 -17.21
N SER A 99 -7.14 -5.58 -17.35
CA SER A 99 -7.52 -6.61 -18.31
C SER A 99 -7.45 -7.98 -17.65
N TRP A 100 -8.48 -8.78 -17.88
CA TRP A 100 -8.57 -10.16 -17.45
C TRP A 100 -8.17 -11.06 -18.60
N LEU A 101 -7.33 -12.05 -18.30
CA LEU A 101 -6.87 -13.05 -19.25
C LEU A 101 -7.10 -14.44 -18.67
N HIS A 102 -7.54 -15.37 -19.52
CA HIS A 102 -7.62 -16.80 -19.24
C HIS A 102 -6.85 -17.51 -20.35
N ASP A 103 -5.89 -18.35 -20.00
CA ASP A 103 -5.00 -19.05 -20.95
C ASP A 103 -4.43 -18.12 -22.04
N THR A 104 -3.98 -16.94 -21.63
CA THR A 104 -3.43 -15.87 -22.49
C THR A 104 -4.44 -15.16 -23.41
N ILE A 105 -5.70 -15.56 -23.39
CA ILE A 105 -6.79 -14.93 -24.16
C ILE A 105 -7.48 -13.87 -23.29
N PHE A 106 -7.73 -12.69 -23.86
CA PHE A 106 -8.46 -11.62 -23.17
C PHE A 106 -9.93 -12.00 -22.97
N VAL A 107 -10.35 -12.07 -21.71
CA VAL A 107 -11.74 -12.34 -21.32
C VAL A 107 -12.52 -11.04 -21.10
N LEU A 108 -11.86 -10.04 -20.50
CA LEU A 108 -12.48 -8.74 -20.23
C LEU A 108 -11.44 -7.62 -20.25
N ARG A 109 -11.76 -6.52 -20.94
CA ARG A 109 -10.99 -5.27 -20.88
C ARG A 109 -11.87 -4.20 -20.25
N ARG A 110 -11.52 -3.71 -19.06
CA ARG A 110 -12.19 -2.56 -18.44
C ARG A 110 -11.22 -1.38 -18.35
N ALA A 111 -11.67 -0.23 -18.84
CA ALA A 111 -11.04 1.07 -18.60
C ALA A 111 -11.85 1.79 -17.52
N CYS A 112 -11.19 2.34 -16.51
CA CYS A 112 -11.84 3.19 -15.52
C CYS A 112 -11.60 4.65 -15.89
N ASN A 113 -12.68 5.39 -16.12
CA ASN A 113 -12.65 6.81 -16.49
C ASN A 113 -12.81 7.76 -15.28
N GLY A 114 -12.70 7.25 -14.04
CA GLY A 114 -12.84 8.03 -12.81
C GLY A 114 -11.53 8.70 -12.35
N PRO A 115 -11.61 9.73 -11.49
CA PRO A 115 -10.45 10.49 -11.01
C PRO A 115 -9.50 9.67 -10.10
N ASP A 116 -10.03 8.68 -9.38
CA ASP A 116 -9.29 7.86 -8.39
C ASP A 116 -8.71 6.54 -8.97
N GLY A 117 -8.92 6.28 -10.26
CA GLY A 117 -8.41 5.07 -10.94
C GLY A 117 -8.91 3.75 -10.35
N LEU A 118 -8.06 2.71 -10.40
CA LEU A 118 -8.33 1.36 -9.88
C LEU A 118 -7.73 1.11 -8.49
N ASP A 119 -7.13 2.12 -7.86
CA ASP A 119 -6.40 1.95 -6.60
C ASP A 119 -7.37 1.66 -5.44
N GLY A 120 -7.14 0.57 -4.71
CA GLY A 120 -8.01 0.15 -3.61
C GLY A 120 -9.40 -0.39 -4.02
N HIS A 121 -9.73 -0.43 -5.31
CA HIS A 121 -11.02 -0.90 -5.80
C HIS A 121 -11.05 -2.42 -6.00
N ARG A 122 -12.12 -3.06 -5.51
CA ARG A 122 -12.45 -4.47 -5.78
C ARG A 122 -13.09 -4.58 -7.16
N VAL A 123 -12.36 -5.11 -8.13
CA VAL A 123 -12.92 -5.35 -9.47
C VAL A 123 -13.24 -6.82 -9.62
N MET A 124 -14.51 -7.13 -9.92
CA MET A 124 -14.97 -8.49 -10.18
C MET A 124 -14.87 -8.83 -11.67
N GLY A 125 -14.28 -9.99 -11.95
CA GLY A 125 -14.35 -10.68 -13.25
C GLY A 125 -15.11 -11.99 -13.08
N GLU A 126 -16.20 -12.14 -13.83
CA GLU A 126 -17.01 -13.37 -13.86
C GLU A 126 -16.35 -14.41 -14.77
N ALA A 127 -16.44 -15.68 -14.38
CA ALA A 127 -16.03 -16.83 -15.20
C ALA A 127 -17.02 -17.99 -14.97
N VAL A 128 -17.27 -18.79 -16.00
CA VAL A 128 -18.12 -19.98 -15.90
C VAL A 128 -17.22 -21.20 -16.04
N ILE A 129 -17.37 -22.18 -15.15
CA ILE A 129 -16.65 -23.45 -15.23
C ILE A 129 -17.48 -24.39 -16.11
N SER A 130 -16.95 -24.62 -17.31
CA SER A 130 -17.49 -25.52 -18.34
C SER A 130 -16.76 -26.86 -18.34
#